data_AF-A0A1A8E318-F1
#
_entry.id   AF-A0A1A8E318-F1
#
_cell.length_a   1.000
_cell.length_b   1.000
_cell.length_c   1.000
_cell.angle_alpha   90.00
_cell.angle_beta   90.00
_cell.angle_gamma   90.00
#
_symmetry.space_group_name_H-M   'P 1'
#
loop_
_entity.id
_entity.type
_entity.pdbx_description
1 polymer ?
#
loop_
_entity_poly.entity_id
_entity_poly.type
_entity_poly.pdbx_seq_one_letter_code
_entity_poly.pdbx_strand_id
1 'polypeptide(L)'
;LRQFRVGTDRTGFTYKYRDELKRHYTLGEFWVEVEMEDLASFDEDLSDCLYKVPAENLPLLEEAAKEVADEVTRPRPVGEE
;
A
#
# COMPACT_ATOMS: atom_id res chain seq x y z
N LEU A 1 -15.75 5.02 26.32
CA LEU A 1 -14.38 5.58 26.11
C LEU A 1 -13.83 4.96 24.82
N ARG A 2 -13.93 5.69 23.69
CA ARG A 2 -13.34 5.27 22.41
C ARG A 2 -11.83 5.43 22.52
N GLN A 3 -11.09 4.32 22.48
CA GLN A 3 -9.64 4.33 22.47
C GLN A 3 -9.16 4.69 21.06
N PHE A 4 -8.60 5.87 20.90
CA PHE A 4 -7.78 6.22 19.74
C PHE A 4 -6.38 5.66 19.98
N ARG A 5 -5.92 4.75 19.11
CA ARG A 5 -4.53 4.26 19.17
C ARG A 5 -3.60 5.40 18.78
N VAL A 6 -2.81 5.81 19.76
CA VAL A 6 -1.71 6.76 19.64
C VAL A 6 -0.66 6.19 18.70
N GLY A 7 -0.31 6.97 17.68
CA GLY A 7 0.79 6.69 16.77
C GLY A 7 2.13 6.68 17.49
N THR A 8 2.99 5.74 17.08
CA THR A 8 4.38 5.68 17.53
C THR A 8 5.27 5.48 16.30
N ASP A 9 5.63 6.57 15.62
CA ASP A 9 6.99 6.72 15.10
C ASP A 9 7.30 8.22 14.93
N ARG A 10 8.56 8.60 15.14
CA ARG A 10 9.01 9.99 15.39
C ARG A 10 9.08 10.88 14.14
N THR A 11 8.55 10.42 13.02
CA THR A 11 8.14 11.24 11.87
C THR A 11 6.73 10.79 11.55
N GLY A 12 5.72 11.65 11.77
CA GLY A 12 4.29 11.29 11.75
C GLY A 12 3.69 10.82 10.41
N PHE A 13 4.50 10.24 9.52
CA PHE A 13 4.12 9.52 8.33
C PHE A 13 4.31 8.02 8.59
N THR A 14 3.32 7.39 9.23
CA THR A 14 3.29 5.92 9.27
C THR A 14 3.03 5.44 7.86
N TYR A 15 3.97 4.75 7.22
CA TYR A 15 3.77 4.17 5.88
C TYR A 15 2.89 2.92 5.96
N LYS A 16 1.61 3.10 6.31
CA LYS A 16 0.68 2.01 6.62
C LYS A 16 0.68 0.92 5.54
N TYR A 17 0.64 1.33 4.27
CA TYR A 17 0.64 0.42 3.12
C TYR A 17 1.98 -0.31 2.91
N ARG A 18 3.12 0.33 3.21
CA ARG A 18 4.45 -0.31 3.07
C ARG A 18 4.67 -1.37 4.14
N ASP A 19 4.30 -1.07 5.39
CA ASP A 19 4.37 -2.03 6.49
C ASP A 19 3.43 -3.21 6.25
N GLU A 20 2.22 -2.96 5.72
CA GLU A 20 1.26 -4.00 5.35
C GLU A 20 1.80 -4.88 4.22
N LEU A 21 2.32 -4.30 3.13
CA LEU A 21 2.94 -5.06 2.04
C LEU A 21 4.08 -5.96 2.52
N LYS A 22 4.97 -5.44 3.37
CA LYS A 22 6.08 -6.21 3.94
C LYS A 22 5.59 -7.36 4.83
N ARG A 23 4.55 -7.11 5.62
CA ARG A 23 3.93 -8.10 6.50
C ARG A 23 3.24 -9.20 5.69
N HIS A 24 2.42 -8.83 4.71
CA HIS A 24 1.70 -9.77 3.85
C HIS A 24 2.67 -10.63 3.03
N TYR A 25 3.74 -10.02 2.49
CA TYR A 25 4.79 -10.80 1.82
C TYR A 25 5.39 -11.88 2.74
N THR A 26 5.66 -11.54 4.00
CA THR A 26 6.18 -12.51 4.99
C THR A 26 5.17 -13.62 5.33
N LEU A 27 3.88 -13.36 5.15
CA LEU A 27 2.78 -14.30 5.37
C LEU A 27 2.40 -15.10 4.11
N GLY A 28 3.01 -14.81 2.95
CA GLY A 28 2.63 -15.39 1.66
C GLY A 28 1.32 -14.82 1.10
N GLU A 29 0.89 -13.67 1.60
CA GLU A 29 -0.28 -12.93 1.15
C GLU A 29 0.18 -11.81 0.21
N PHE A 30 -0.37 -11.76 -1.01
CA PHE A 30 0.02 -10.79 -2.04
C PHE A 30 -1.11 -9.80 -2.32
N TRP A 31 -1.61 -9.16 -1.28
CA TRP A 31 -2.68 -8.17 -1.36
C TRP A 31 -2.39 -7.00 -0.40
N VAL A 32 -3.01 -5.84 -0.62
CA VAL A 32 -2.96 -4.68 0.27
C VAL A 32 -4.31 -3.99 0.22
N GLU A 33 -4.83 -3.56 1.37
CA GLU A 33 -6.09 -2.83 1.43
C GLU A 33 -5.80 -1.33 1.39
N VAL A 34 -6.28 -0.64 0.36
CA VAL A 34 -6.07 0.80 0.17
C VAL A 34 -7.38 1.56 0.43
N GLU A 35 -7.33 2.52 1.35
CA GLU A 35 -8.46 3.40 1.60
C GLU A 35 -8.53 4.48 0.52
N MET A 36 -9.66 4.57 -0.17
CA MET A 36 -9.89 5.57 -1.22
C MET A 36 -9.79 7.01 -0.69
N GLU A 37 -10.09 7.23 0.60
CA GLU A 37 -9.94 8.53 1.26
C GLU A 37 -8.47 8.98 1.33
N ASP A 38 -7.53 8.06 1.57
CA ASP A 38 -6.10 8.40 1.53
C ASP A 38 -5.63 8.67 0.11
N LEU A 39 -6.16 7.93 -0.85
CA LEU A 39 -5.84 8.15 -2.25
C LEU A 39 -6.33 9.52 -2.72
N ALA A 40 -7.56 9.89 -2.37
CA ALA A 40 -8.13 11.21 -2.66
C ALA A 40 -7.41 12.35 -1.92
N SER A 41 -6.94 12.09 -0.70
CA SER A 41 -6.12 13.04 0.08
C SER A 41 -4.74 13.26 -0.54
N PHE A 42 -4.19 12.25 -1.22
CA PHE A 42 -2.93 12.34 -1.96
C PHE A 42 -3.13 13.00 -3.33
N ASP A 43 -4.08 12.52 -4.12
CA ASP A 43 -4.41 13.00 -5.46
C ASP A 43 -5.90 12.71 -5.77
N GLU A 44 -6.71 13.77 -5.80
CA GLU A 44 -8.15 13.68 -6.03
C GLU A 44 -8.46 13.14 -7.43
N ASP A 45 -7.73 13.59 -8.46
CA ASP A 45 -7.88 13.13 -9.84
C ASP A 45 -7.55 11.64 -9.98
N LEU A 46 -6.52 11.15 -9.28
CA LEU A 46 -6.18 9.72 -9.25
C LEU A 46 -7.31 8.88 -8.64
N SER A 47 -7.90 9.35 -7.53
CA SER A 47 -9.01 8.66 -6.87
C SER A 47 -10.26 8.61 -7.76
N ASP A 48 -10.53 9.70 -8.46
CA ASP A 48 -11.65 9.83 -9.38
C ASP A 48 -11.44 8.97 -10.63
N CYS A 49 -10.20 8.89 -11.16
CA CYS A 49 -9.82 7.96 -12.22
C CYS A 49 -10.05 6.51 -11.83
N LEU A 50 -9.59 6.09 -10.64
CA LEU A 50 -9.85 4.74 -10.13
C LEU A 50 -11.34 4.45 -9.95
N TYR A 51 -12.12 5.44 -9.56
CA TYR A 51 -13.57 5.29 -9.42
C TYR A 51 -14.28 5.20 -10.78
N LYS A 52 -13.86 5.99 -11.77
CA LYS A 52 -14.48 6.05 -13.11
C LYS A 52 -14.12 4.86 -13.98
N VAL A 53 -12.86 4.44 -13.97
CA VAL A 53 -12.34 3.35 -14.80
C VAL A 53 -11.45 2.43 -13.96
N PRO A 54 -12.03 1.68 -13.01
CA PRO A 54 -11.28 0.79 -12.14
C PRO A 54 -10.56 -0.31 -12.94
N ALA A 55 -11.16 -0.82 -14.01
CA ALA A 55 -10.58 -1.91 -14.80
C ALA A 55 -9.24 -1.57 -15.47
N GLU A 56 -8.99 -0.30 -15.78
CA GLU A 56 -7.75 0.16 -16.40
C GLU A 56 -6.74 0.69 -15.37
N ASN A 57 -7.22 1.28 -14.27
CA ASN A 57 -6.35 1.85 -13.24
C ASN A 57 -5.94 0.86 -12.15
N LEU A 58 -6.76 -0.15 -11.83
CA LEU A 58 -6.38 -1.23 -10.91
C LEU A 58 -5.08 -1.93 -11.32
N PRO A 59 -4.91 -2.41 -12.57
CA PRO A 59 -3.67 -3.09 -12.94
C PRO A 59 -2.45 -2.16 -12.87
N LEU A 60 -2.61 -0.86 -13.12
CA LEU A 60 -1.53 0.13 -12.95
C LEU A 60 -1.18 0.31 -11.47
N LEU A 61 -2.18 0.36 -10.59
CA LEU A 61 -2.00 0.44 -9.15
C LEU A 61 -1.33 -0.85 -8.61
N GLU A 62 -1.72 -2.01 -9.12
CA GLU A 62 -1.13 -3.31 -8.76
C GLU A 62 0.34 -3.40 -9.16
N GLU A 63 0.69 -2.98 -10.38
CA GLU A 63 2.09 -2.93 -10.85
C GLU A 63 2.91 -1.99 -9.95
N ALA A 64 2.41 -0.79 -9.64
CA ALA A 64 3.07 0.14 -8.73
C ALA A 64 3.21 -0.44 -7.31
N ALA A 65 2.17 -1.07 -6.79
CA ALA A 65 2.19 -1.71 -5.47
C ALA A 65 3.20 -2.86 -5.43
N LYS A 66 3.35 -3.61 -6.53
CA LYS A 66 4.34 -4.68 -6.68
C LYS A 66 5.77 -4.14 -6.69
N GLU A 67 6.04 -3.04 -7.40
CA GLU A 67 7.36 -2.39 -7.36
C GLU A 67 7.69 -1.91 -5.94
N VAL A 68 6.73 -1.31 -5.23
CA VAL A 68 6.91 -0.88 -3.84
C VAL A 68 7.12 -2.09 -2.93
N ALA A 69 6.35 -3.16 -3.10
CA ALA A 69 6.50 -4.41 -2.37
C ALA A 69 7.92 -4.99 -2.56
N ASP A 70 8.44 -4.96 -3.79
CA ASP A 70 9.80 -5.36 -4.10
C ASP A 70 10.83 -4.49 -3.39
N GLU A 71 10.66 -3.17 -3.42
CA GLU A 71 11.55 -2.23 -2.75
C GLU A 71 11.61 -2.46 -1.23
N VAL A 72 10.46 -2.67 -0.58
CA VAL A 72 10.39 -2.83 0.89
C VAL A 72 10.78 -4.23 1.38
N THR A 73 10.79 -5.23 0.50
CA THR A 73 11.19 -6.61 0.80
C THR A 73 12.65 -6.91 0.42
N ARG A 74 13.36 -5.95 -0.18
CA ARG A 74 14.78 -6.11 -0.53
C ARG A 74 15.73 -6.06 0.68
N PRO A 75 16.82 -6.85 0.67
CA PRO A 75 17.16 -7.85 -0.33
C PRO A 75 16.28 -9.10 -0.18
N ARG A 76 15.65 -9.54 -1.28
CA ARG A 76 14.87 -10.78 -1.28
C ARG A 76 15.81 -11.95 -0.89
N PRO A 77 15.38 -12.89 -0.04
CA PRO A 77 16.14 -14.11 0.18
C PRO A 77 16.31 -14.86 -1.15
N VAL A 78 17.52 -15.38 -1.41
CA VAL A 78 17.89 -16.04 -2.67
C VAL A 78 16.97 -17.25 -2.93
N GLY A 79 16.28 -17.30 -4.09
CA GLY A 79 15.46 -18.45 -4.49
C GLY A 79 14.07 -18.18 -5.06
N GLU A 80 13.60 -16.93 -5.06
CA GLU A 80 12.37 -16.49 -5.75
C GLU A 80 12.73 -15.45 -6.82
N GLU A 81 13.41 -15.90 -7.87
CA GLU A 81 13.62 -15.15 -9.14
C GLU A 81 12.45 -15.38 -10.11
#